data_AF-A0A6P5EP32-F1
#
_entry.id   AF-A0A6P5EP32-F1
#
_cell.length_a   1.000
_cell.length_b   1.000
_cell.length_c   1.000
_cell.angle_alpha   90.00
_cell.angle_beta   90.00
_cell.angle_gamma   90.00
#
_symmetry.space_group_name_H-M   'P 1'
#
loop_
_entity.id
_entity.type
_entity.pdbx_description
1 polymer ?
#
loop_
_entity_poly.entity_id
_entity_poly.type
_entity_poly.pdbx_seq_one_letter_code
_entity_poly.pdbx_strand_id
1 'polypeptide(L)'
;MMRKYVVEPAHMWWPSNLVQVSLFRALHEKEDRRMSRAKFFVIVLICSFSWYVVPGYLFPTITSISWVCWAWPKSVTAQQLGSGMNGLGIGAFTLDWSTVASYLFSPLITPFFAIVNIFVGYLLILYVVMPVAYWGFNLYNAKTFPIFSSDLFTAAGQPYDINAIVNNKFEIDMTAYGKQGRINLSLFFAITYGLGFATIAATLTHVALFYGREIYNRYRASYNKGKVDIHTRLMRKYEDIPSWWFYLLLLVTVVISLILCTVLKDQIQLPWWGLLFACAMAFVFTLPISIITATTNQTPGLNIITEYCMGLILPGKPIANVCFKVYGYMSMAQAVAFLSDFKLGHYMKIPPKSMFLVQAVGTVVAGTINIGVAWWLLGSITDICQRDLLPPNSPWTCPSDRVFFDASVIWGLVGPRRIFGPLGNYGALNWFFLGGAVGPVIVWAFHRIFPEQSWIPLINLPVLLGATANMPPATAVNYTSWAAVGTVFNFFVYRYRKKWWQRYNYVLSAGLDAGVAMMGVLLYFAVTMENKSLNWWGTAGEHCDLATCPTAKGVIVDGCPVF
;
A
#
# COMPACT_ATOMS: atom_id res chain seq x y z
N MET A 1 -23.86 7.98 -6.81
CA MET A 1 -24.30 7.86 -5.40
C MET A 1 -23.24 8.36 -4.41
N MET A 2 -22.02 7.82 -4.44
CA MET A 2 -20.97 8.14 -3.45
C MET A 2 -20.50 9.61 -3.45
N ARG A 3 -20.58 10.32 -4.58
CA ARG A 3 -20.20 11.76 -4.70
C ARG A 3 -20.85 12.65 -3.63
N LYS A 4 -22.11 12.40 -3.27
CA LYS A 4 -22.83 13.15 -2.23
C LYS A 4 -22.23 12.98 -0.82
N TYR A 5 -21.62 11.82 -0.56
CA TYR A 5 -21.09 11.46 0.75
C TYR A 5 -19.63 11.85 0.93
N VAL A 6 -18.82 11.80 -0.14
CA VAL A 6 -17.36 11.96 -0.02
C VAL A 6 -16.76 13.11 -0.84
N VAL A 7 -17.50 13.70 -1.78
CA VAL A 7 -17.00 14.81 -2.62
C VAL A 7 -17.61 16.15 -2.23
N GLU A 8 -18.94 16.22 -2.15
CA GLU A 8 -19.67 17.47 -1.82
C GLU A 8 -19.38 18.05 -0.41
N PRO A 9 -19.10 17.23 0.62
CA PRO A 9 -18.81 17.74 1.96
C PRO A 9 -17.46 18.46 2.08
N ALA A 10 -17.45 19.55 2.85
CA ALA A 10 -16.24 20.31 3.12
C ALA A 10 -15.23 19.56 4.02
N HIS A 11 -15.71 18.74 4.97
CA HIS A 11 -14.83 17.99 5.88
C HIS A 11 -14.05 16.87 5.17
N MET A 12 -14.51 16.44 3.99
CA MET A 12 -13.80 15.46 3.14
C MET A 12 -12.86 16.25 2.24
N TRP A 13 -11.64 16.50 2.72
CA TRP A 13 -10.71 17.41 2.05
C TRP A 13 -9.80 16.72 1.02
N TRP A 14 -9.63 15.40 1.08
CA TRP A 14 -8.75 14.62 0.17
C TRP A 14 -7.33 15.21 0.05
N PRO A 15 -6.42 14.94 1.00
CA PRO A 15 -5.13 15.63 1.08
C PRO A 15 -4.30 15.57 -0.19
N SER A 16 -4.23 14.39 -0.83
CA SER A 16 -3.52 14.16 -2.10
C SER A 16 -3.91 15.17 -3.19
N ASN A 17 -5.20 15.50 -3.32
CA ASN A 17 -5.68 16.44 -4.33
C ASN A 17 -5.22 17.87 -4.07
N LEU A 18 -4.99 18.26 -2.81
CA LEU A 18 -4.56 19.62 -2.48
C LEU A 18 -3.19 19.94 -3.08
N VAL A 19 -2.34 18.93 -3.27
CA VAL A 19 -1.06 19.10 -3.97
C VAL A 19 -1.26 19.42 -5.44
N GLN A 20 -2.09 18.65 -6.13
CA GLN A 20 -2.39 18.90 -7.54
C GLN A 20 -3.06 20.26 -7.75
N VAL A 21 -4.04 20.62 -6.89
CA VAL A 21 -4.65 21.96 -6.88
C VAL A 21 -3.58 23.05 -6.69
N SER A 22 -2.67 22.86 -5.73
CA SER A 22 -1.63 23.85 -5.44
C SER A 22 -0.66 24.01 -6.60
N LEU A 23 -0.28 22.91 -7.26
CA LEU A 23 0.56 22.90 -8.45
C LEU A 23 -0.13 23.61 -9.63
N PHE A 24 -1.36 23.23 -9.96
CA PHE A 24 -2.08 23.86 -11.07
C PHE A 24 -2.31 25.35 -10.84
N ARG A 25 -2.66 25.76 -9.61
CA ARG A 25 -2.77 27.18 -9.26
C ARG A 25 -1.42 27.88 -9.34
N ALA A 26 -0.33 27.25 -8.90
CA ALA A 26 1.01 27.82 -9.01
C ALA A 26 1.43 28.08 -10.47
N LEU A 27 1.00 27.24 -11.42
CA LEU A 27 1.30 27.38 -12.84
C LEU A 27 0.39 28.40 -13.56
N HIS A 28 -0.87 28.54 -13.13
CA HIS A 28 -1.85 29.41 -13.80
C HIS A 28 -1.95 30.82 -13.21
N GLU A 29 -1.75 30.99 -11.90
CA GLU A 29 -1.88 32.31 -11.25
C GLU A 29 -0.59 33.12 -11.43
N LYS A 30 -0.71 34.31 -12.03
CA LYS A 30 0.40 35.28 -12.11
C LYS A 30 0.62 35.93 -10.74
N GLU A 31 1.83 35.81 -10.20
CA GLU A 31 2.23 36.43 -8.93
C GLU A 31 3.38 37.43 -9.13
N ASP A 32 3.19 38.70 -8.78
CA ASP A 32 4.20 39.77 -8.87
C ASP A 32 5.20 39.79 -7.70
N ARG A 33 5.52 38.62 -7.13
CA ARG A 33 6.47 38.50 -6.01
C ARG A 33 7.84 38.02 -6.47
N ARG A 34 8.90 38.47 -5.77
CA ARG A 34 10.30 38.06 -6.01
C ARG A 34 10.47 36.54 -6.09
N MET A 35 9.81 35.79 -5.20
CA MET A 35 9.65 34.33 -5.25
C MET A 35 8.18 33.97 -5.46
N SER A 36 7.86 33.55 -6.69
CA SER A 36 6.56 32.97 -7.04
C SER A 36 6.55 31.47 -6.75
N ARG A 37 5.35 30.88 -6.60
CA ARG A 37 5.20 29.43 -6.44
C ARG A 37 5.76 28.66 -7.64
N ALA A 38 5.58 29.15 -8.86
CA ALA A 38 6.16 28.55 -10.07
C ALA A 38 7.69 28.56 -10.09
N LYS A 39 8.33 29.68 -9.73
CA LYS A 39 9.81 29.76 -9.66
C LYS A 39 10.35 28.77 -8.62
N PHE A 40 9.70 28.69 -7.46
CA PHE A 40 10.06 27.73 -6.42
C PHE A 40 9.91 26.28 -6.89
N PHE A 41 8.81 25.95 -7.57
CA PHE A 41 8.58 24.63 -8.16
C PHE A 41 9.71 24.22 -9.10
N VAL A 42 10.10 25.07 -10.05
CA VAL A 42 11.16 24.77 -11.03
C VAL A 42 12.51 24.57 -10.35
N ILE A 43 12.84 25.40 -9.34
CA ILE A 43 14.09 25.24 -8.57
C ILE A 43 14.12 23.88 -7.88
N VAL A 44 13.04 23.52 -7.17
CA VAL A 44 12.93 22.24 -6.48
C VAL A 44 13.00 21.07 -7.46
N LEU A 45 12.32 21.18 -8.61
CA LEU A 45 12.32 20.16 -9.65
C LEU A 45 13.73 19.91 -10.18
N ILE A 46 14.48 20.97 -10.50
CA ILE A 46 15.86 20.83 -10.98
C ILE A 46 16.76 20.24 -9.90
N CYS A 47 16.66 20.72 -8.65
CA CYS A 47 17.45 20.17 -7.54
C CYS A 47 17.14 18.68 -7.30
N SER A 48 15.87 18.29 -7.34
CA SER A 48 15.45 16.91 -7.16
C SER A 48 15.89 16.02 -8.32
N PHE A 49 15.71 16.50 -9.56
CA PHE A 49 16.16 15.83 -10.78
C PHE A 49 17.67 15.56 -10.74
N SER A 50 18.48 16.58 -10.40
CA SER A 50 19.93 16.44 -10.30
C SER A 50 20.34 15.56 -9.12
N TRP A 51 19.68 15.67 -7.96
CA TRP A 51 20.02 14.88 -6.78
C TRP A 51 19.75 13.39 -7.00
N TYR A 52 18.66 13.03 -7.67
CA TYR A 52 18.25 11.62 -7.83
C TYR A 52 19.25 10.77 -8.64
N VAL A 53 20.19 11.38 -9.39
CA VAL A 53 21.32 10.66 -10.02
C VAL A 53 22.19 9.96 -8.96
N VAL A 54 22.32 10.58 -7.78
CA VAL A 54 23.14 10.04 -6.69
C VAL A 54 22.52 8.77 -6.11
N PRO A 55 21.33 8.76 -5.49
CA PRO A 55 20.74 7.54 -4.97
C PRO A 55 20.28 6.57 -6.07
N GLY A 56 19.88 7.07 -7.24
CA GLY A 56 19.32 6.24 -8.30
C GLY A 56 20.36 5.49 -9.14
N TYR A 57 21.62 5.90 -9.14
CA TYR A 57 22.66 5.26 -9.96
C TYR A 57 24.06 5.28 -9.35
N LEU A 58 24.57 6.45 -8.93
CA LEU A 58 25.97 6.56 -8.50
C LEU A 58 26.22 5.92 -7.14
N PHE A 59 25.29 6.06 -6.20
CA PHE A 59 25.40 5.63 -4.81
C PHE A 59 24.06 5.09 -4.26
N PRO A 60 23.54 3.96 -4.76
CA PRO A 60 22.36 3.30 -4.19
C PRO A 60 22.40 3.05 -2.67
N THR A 61 23.57 2.91 -2.04
CA THR A 61 23.67 2.72 -0.58
C THR A 61 23.05 3.88 0.23
N ILE A 62 22.94 5.11 -0.30
CA ILE A 62 22.26 6.20 0.44
C ILE A 62 20.72 6.06 0.48
N THR A 63 20.17 5.11 -0.26
CA THR A 63 18.74 4.75 -0.16
C THR A 63 18.43 4.06 1.18
N SER A 64 19.38 3.34 1.76
CA SER A 64 19.27 2.74 3.11
C SER A 64 20.62 2.79 3.83
N ILE A 65 20.80 3.81 4.68
CA ILE A 65 22.01 3.96 5.51
C ILE A 65 21.75 3.27 6.85
N SER A 66 22.24 2.04 6.98
CA SER A 66 22.09 1.19 8.16
C SER A 66 23.38 1.20 9.01
N TRP A 67 23.64 2.30 9.73
CA TRP A 67 24.91 2.49 10.47
C TRP A 67 25.19 1.41 11.52
N VAL A 68 24.14 0.80 12.08
CA VAL A 68 24.28 -0.31 13.05
C VAL A 68 24.94 -1.53 12.39
N CYS A 69 24.62 -1.83 11.13
CA CYS A 69 25.30 -2.90 10.41
C CYS A 69 26.78 -2.58 10.18
N TRP A 70 27.11 -1.32 9.90
CA TRP A 70 28.50 -0.89 9.68
C TRP A 70 29.33 -0.96 10.97
N ALA A 71 28.71 -0.64 12.12
CA ALA A 71 29.36 -0.74 13.42
C ALA A 71 29.56 -2.21 13.88
N TRP A 72 28.65 -3.12 13.53
CA TRP A 72 28.72 -4.55 13.88
C TRP A 72 28.57 -5.48 12.68
N PRO A 73 29.57 -5.54 11.78
CA PRO A 73 29.47 -6.27 10.51
C PRO A 73 29.44 -7.79 10.65
N LYS A 74 29.76 -8.35 11.83
CA LYS A 74 29.80 -9.81 12.07
C LYS A 74 28.64 -10.33 12.93
N SER A 75 27.77 -9.45 13.43
CA SER A 75 26.70 -9.84 14.35
C SER A 75 25.36 -9.96 13.63
N VAL A 76 24.82 -11.17 13.57
CA VAL A 76 23.50 -11.45 12.99
C VAL A 76 22.41 -10.65 13.69
N THR A 77 22.42 -10.62 15.03
CA THR A 77 21.39 -9.90 15.80
C THR A 77 21.47 -8.40 15.60
N ALA A 78 22.67 -7.82 15.53
CA ALA A 78 22.83 -6.39 15.27
C ALA A 78 22.34 -6.02 13.85
N GLN A 79 22.60 -6.87 12.85
CA GLN A 79 22.13 -6.64 11.49
C GLN A 79 20.62 -6.83 11.36
N GLN A 80 20.02 -7.82 12.02
CA GLN A 80 18.55 -7.98 12.07
C GLN A 80 17.85 -6.76 12.70
N LEU A 81 18.45 -6.17 13.73
CA LEU A 81 17.92 -4.96 14.37
C LEU A 81 18.16 -3.71 13.51
N GLY A 82 19.34 -3.60 12.92
CA GLY A 82 19.82 -2.39 12.25
C GLY A 82 19.46 -2.24 10.77
N SER A 83 19.24 -3.36 10.06
CA SER A 83 18.96 -3.37 8.63
C SER A 83 17.64 -2.65 8.34
N GLY A 84 17.71 -1.65 7.46
CA GLY A 84 16.58 -0.86 7.00
C GLY A 84 15.74 -1.57 5.94
N MET A 85 16.36 -2.46 5.14
CA MET A 85 15.69 -3.19 4.06
C MET A 85 15.15 -4.56 4.49
N ASN A 86 15.95 -5.32 5.24
CA ASN A 86 15.70 -6.73 5.58
C ASN A 86 15.53 -6.96 7.11
N GLY A 87 15.44 -5.89 7.90
CA GLY A 87 15.38 -5.97 9.36
C GLY A 87 14.37 -4.98 9.96
N LEU A 88 14.58 -4.65 11.25
CA LEU A 88 13.70 -3.73 12.00
C LEU A 88 14.03 -2.24 11.78
N GLY A 89 15.15 -1.92 11.13
CA GLY A 89 15.54 -0.55 10.76
C GLY A 89 15.90 0.37 11.94
N ILE A 90 16.37 -0.17 13.06
CA ILE A 90 16.81 0.66 14.19
C ILE A 90 18.01 1.49 13.77
N GLY A 91 17.80 2.81 13.72
CA GLY A 91 18.84 3.76 13.31
C GLY A 91 19.04 3.86 11.79
N ALA A 92 18.28 3.12 10.98
CA ALA A 92 18.34 3.23 9.52
C ALA A 92 17.64 4.52 9.05
N PHE A 93 18.28 5.26 8.16
CA PHE A 93 17.72 6.45 7.53
C PHE A 93 18.09 6.52 6.04
N THR A 94 17.35 7.32 5.28
CA THR A 94 17.59 7.53 3.86
C THR A 94 17.86 9.00 3.55
N LEU A 95 18.64 9.25 2.50
CA LEU A 95 18.79 10.56 1.87
C LEU A 95 18.12 10.62 0.49
N ASP A 96 17.36 9.58 0.15
CA ASP A 96 16.64 9.46 -1.10
C ASP A 96 15.15 9.77 -0.93
N TRP A 97 14.67 10.78 -1.66
CA TRP A 97 13.25 11.13 -1.67
C TRP A 97 12.37 10.01 -2.22
N SER A 98 12.88 9.20 -3.16
CA SER A 98 12.09 8.11 -3.72
C SER A 98 11.78 7.05 -2.66
N THR A 99 12.76 6.75 -1.79
CA THR A 99 12.59 5.87 -0.63
C THR A 99 11.60 6.44 0.39
N VAL A 100 11.57 7.76 0.59
CA VAL A 100 10.62 8.42 1.50
C VAL A 100 9.18 8.34 0.96
N ALA A 101 8.97 8.52 -0.35
CA ALA A 101 7.63 8.71 -0.92
C ALA A 101 7.00 7.42 -1.52
N SER A 102 7.78 6.38 -1.81
CA SER A 102 7.36 5.24 -2.66
C SER A 102 6.12 4.46 -2.19
N TYR A 103 5.97 4.17 -0.89
CA TYR A 103 4.92 3.26 -0.40
C TYR A 103 3.80 3.93 0.39
N LEU A 104 4.08 5.05 1.08
CA LEU A 104 3.12 5.77 1.91
C LEU A 104 2.69 7.11 1.28
N PHE A 105 3.06 7.33 0.01
CA PHE A 105 3.03 8.62 -0.66
C PHE A 105 3.84 9.69 0.08
N SER A 106 3.81 10.92 -0.42
CA SER A 106 4.55 12.02 0.21
C SER A 106 4.04 12.32 1.64
N PRO A 107 4.95 12.32 2.64
CA PRO A 107 4.59 12.65 4.01
C PRO A 107 4.18 14.11 4.18
N LEU A 108 4.61 15.01 3.28
CA LEU A 108 4.30 16.44 3.34
C LEU A 108 2.80 16.73 3.16
N ILE A 109 2.06 15.77 2.59
CA ILE A 109 0.64 15.90 2.27
C ILE A 109 -0.23 15.33 3.38
N THR A 110 0.28 14.30 4.04
CA THR A 110 -0.49 13.54 5.03
C THR A 110 -0.66 14.37 6.32
N PRO A 111 -1.89 14.50 6.84
CA PRO A 111 -2.11 15.22 8.09
C PRO A 111 -1.27 14.67 9.25
N PHE A 112 -0.76 15.55 10.12
CA PHE A 112 0.14 15.13 11.20
C PHE A 112 -0.48 14.07 12.14
N PHE A 113 -1.78 14.15 12.45
CA PHE A 113 -2.43 13.12 13.27
C PHE A 113 -2.37 11.73 12.60
N ALA A 114 -2.53 11.65 11.28
CA ALA A 114 -2.43 10.40 10.54
C ALA A 114 -0.99 9.89 10.53
N ILE A 115 0.01 10.78 10.38
CA ILE A 115 1.44 10.43 10.51
C ILE A 115 1.71 9.81 11.89
N VAL A 116 1.22 10.43 12.97
CA VAL A 116 1.41 9.92 14.33
C VAL A 116 0.74 8.56 14.51
N ASN A 117 -0.48 8.35 14.00
CA ASN A 117 -1.15 7.05 14.08
C ASN A 117 -0.36 5.94 13.37
N ILE A 118 0.13 6.20 12.15
CA ILE A 118 0.96 5.23 11.40
C ILE A 118 2.26 4.97 12.14
N PHE A 119 2.93 6.02 12.61
CA PHE A 119 4.21 5.89 13.30
C PHE A 119 4.08 5.12 14.62
N VAL A 120 3.07 5.42 15.43
CA VAL A 120 2.78 4.68 16.67
C VAL A 120 2.45 3.22 16.35
N GLY A 121 1.61 2.96 15.35
CA GLY A 121 1.32 1.61 14.88
C GLY A 121 2.60 0.86 14.49
N TYR A 122 3.43 1.47 13.65
CA TYR A 122 4.73 0.96 13.24
C TYR A 122 5.64 0.64 14.43
N LEU A 123 5.84 1.59 15.37
CA LEU A 123 6.70 1.39 16.55
C LEU A 123 6.20 0.23 17.42
N LEU A 124 4.90 0.14 17.66
CA LEU A 124 4.31 -0.94 18.44
C LEU A 124 4.57 -2.29 17.76
N ILE A 125 4.39 -2.37 16.44
CA ILE A 125 4.55 -3.65 15.72
C ILE A 125 6.03 -4.04 15.64
N LEU A 126 6.89 -3.17 15.13
CA LEU A 126 8.28 -3.49 14.82
C LEU A 126 9.17 -3.52 16.07
N TYR A 127 8.92 -2.70 17.09
CA TYR A 127 9.80 -2.60 18.25
C TYR A 127 9.23 -3.19 19.54
N VAL A 128 7.93 -3.53 19.57
CA VAL A 128 7.33 -4.20 20.74
C VAL A 128 6.85 -5.61 20.38
N VAL A 129 5.91 -5.73 19.44
CA VAL A 129 5.30 -7.03 19.10
C VAL A 129 6.32 -7.97 18.46
N MET A 130 7.09 -7.50 17.48
CA MET A 130 8.08 -8.32 16.77
C MET A 130 9.17 -8.86 17.69
N PRO A 131 9.85 -8.06 18.54
CA PRO A 131 10.88 -8.59 19.43
C PRO A 131 10.34 -9.57 20.47
N VAL A 132 9.16 -9.27 21.05
CA VAL A 132 8.51 -10.13 22.04
C VAL A 132 8.10 -11.47 21.42
N ALA A 133 7.54 -11.46 20.21
CA ALA A 133 7.10 -12.67 19.54
C ALA A 133 8.27 -13.49 18.97
N TYR A 134 9.32 -12.85 18.44
CA TYR A 134 10.48 -13.53 17.83
C TYR A 134 11.45 -14.07 18.88
N TRP A 135 12.01 -13.19 19.73
CA TRP A 135 13.02 -13.59 20.71
C TRP A 135 12.42 -14.13 21.99
N GLY A 136 11.32 -13.52 22.47
CA GLY A 136 10.68 -13.87 23.75
C GLY A 136 9.94 -15.20 23.71
N PHE A 137 8.96 -15.32 22.81
CA PHE A 137 8.11 -16.53 22.75
C PHE A 137 8.48 -17.52 21.64
N ASN A 138 9.33 -17.14 20.68
CA ASN A 138 9.63 -17.94 19.48
C ASN A 138 8.33 -18.46 18.81
N LEU A 139 7.37 -17.56 18.63
CA LEU A 139 6.03 -17.93 18.18
C LEU A 139 6.11 -18.58 16.78
N TYR A 140 5.42 -19.71 16.58
CA TYR A 140 5.44 -20.48 15.33
C TYR A 140 6.84 -20.92 14.87
N ASN A 141 7.77 -21.15 15.79
CA ASN A 141 9.17 -21.44 15.49
C ASN A 141 9.87 -20.34 14.69
N ALA A 142 9.48 -19.08 14.87
CA ALA A 142 9.95 -17.92 14.11
C ALA A 142 11.47 -17.88 13.83
N LYS A 143 12.31 -18.34 14.76
CA LYS A 143 13.78 -18.33 14.62
C LYS A 143 14.30 -19.18 13.45
N THR A 144 13.52 -20.13 12.93
CA THR A 144 13.90 -20.94 11.76
C THR A 144 13.82 -20.16 10.45
N PHE A 145 13.17 -19.00 10.45
CA PHE A 145 12.95 -18.18 9.26
C PHE A 145 13.62 -16.81 9.42
N PRO A 146 13.88 -16.10 8.30
CA PRO A 146 14.27 -14.70 8.33
C PRO A 146 13.25 -13.86 9.11
N ILE A 147 13.74 -12.88 9.88
CA ILE A 147 12.86 -12.01 10.70
C ILE A 147 11.87 -11.22 9.83
N PHE A 148 12.31 -10.81 8.63
CA PHE A 148 11.56 -10.04 7.66
C PHE A 148 11.73 -10.68 6.28
N SER A 149 10.67 -11.30 5.75
CA SER A 149 10.64 -11.84 4.38
C SER A 149 9.19 -12.05 3.92
N SER A 150 8.93 -11.91 2.62
CA SER A 150 7.67 -12.28 1.98
C SER A 150 7.62 -13.74 1.52
N ASP A 151 8.76 -14.43 1.53
CA ASP A 151 8.88 -15.78 0.98
C ASP A 151 8.20 -16.84 1.85
N LEU A 152 7.90 -17.97 1.22
CA LEU A 152 7.29 -19.14 1.84
C LEU A 152 8.35 -20.19 2.18
N PHE A 153 8.22 -20.84 3.34
CA PHE A 153 9.24 -21.76 3.86
C PHE A 153 8.67 -23.13 4.25
N THR A 154 9.51 -24.15 4.12
CA THR A 154 9.30 -25.48 4.71
C THR A 154 9.54 -25.45 6.22
N ALA A 155 9.16 -26.50 6.96
CA ALA A 155 9.40 -26.56 8.41
C ALA A 155 10.90 -26.53 8.78
N ALA A 156 11.79 -26.86 7.83
CA ALA A 156 13.24 -26.85 8.02
C ALA A 156 13.88 -25.47 7.75
N GLY A 157 13.11 -24.45 7.37
CA GLY A 157 13.64 -23.11 7.05
C GLY A 157 14.09 -22.93 5.59
N GLN A 158 13.95 -23.96 4.75
CA GLN A 158 14.28 -23.87 3.32
C GLN A 158 13.14 -23.23 2.52
N PRO A 159 13.43 -22.52 1.41
CA PRO A 159 12.41 -22.01 0.49
C PRO A 159 11.43 -23.12 0.06
N TYR A 160 10.15 -22.79 0.02
CA TYR A 160 9.11 -23.74 -0.34
C TYR A 160 9.01 -23.87 -1.86
N ASP A 161 9.18 -25.08 -2.40
CA ASP A 161 8.94 -25.36 -3.81
C ASP A 161 7.43 -25.36 -4.09
N ILE A 162 6.95 -24.30 -4.74
CA ILE A 162 5.55 -24.12 -5.09
C ILE A 162 5.20 -24.92 -6.35
N ASN A 163 6.14 -25.06 -7.29
CA ASN A 163 5.90 -25.75 -8.55
C ASN A 163 5.68 -27.25 -8.32
N ALA A 164 6.33 -27.84 -7.32
CA ALA A 164 6.15 -29.24 -6.95
C ALA A 164 4.74 -29.60 -6.43
N ILE A 165 3.97 -28.62 -5.91
CA ILE A 165 2.64 -28.86 -5.33
C ILE A 165 1.49 -28.43 -6.25
N VAL A 166 1.78 -27.96 -7.46
CA VAL A 166 0.78 -27.51 -8.44
C VAL A 166 0.68 -28.53 -9.57
N ASN A 167 -0.53 -29.01 -9.83
CA ASN A 167 -0.77 -29.94 -10.93
C ASN A 167 -0.91 -29.23 -12.29
N ASN A 168 -1.01 -29.99 -13.38
CA ASN A 168 -1.17 -29.47 -14.75
C ASN A 168 -2.45 -28.64 -14.98
N LYS A 169 -3.40 -28.62 -14.03
CA LYS A 169 -4.62 -27.81 -14.06
C LYS A 169 -4.54 -26.55 -13.20
N PHE A 170 -3.35 -26.22 -12.68
CA PHE A 170 -3.12 -25.15 -11.72
C PHE A 170 -3.91 -25.32 -10.41
N GLU A 171 -4.17 -26.57 -10.01
CA GLU A 171 -4.80 -26.91 -8.74
C GLU A 171 -3.77 -27.58 -7.81
N ILE A 172 -4.05 -27.57 -6.51
CA ILE A 172 -3.16 -28.15 -5.50
C ILE A 172 -3.13 -29.68 -5.59
N ASP A 173 -1.93 -30.26 -5.69
CA ASP A 173 -1.69 -31.68 -5.50
C ASP A 173 -1.52 -32.00 -4.02
N MET A 174 -2.54 -32.61 -3.43
CA MET A 174 -2.55 -32.97 -2.01
C MET A 174 -1.49 -34.01 -1.64
N THR A 175 -1.09 -34.88 -2.57
CA THR A 175 -0.11 -35.92 -2.30
C THR A 175 1.29 -35.34 -2.23
N ALA A 176 1.66 -34.47 -3.17
CA ALA A 176 2.91 -33.72 -3.13
C ALA A 176 2.95 -32.79 -1.91
N TYR A 177 1.86 -32.06 -1.64
CA TYR A 177 1.73 -31.20 -0.46
C TYR A 177 1.93 -31.98 0.84
N GLY A 178 1.36 -33.19 0.94
CA GLY A 178 1.54 -34.06 2.11
C GLY A 178 2.98 -34.52 2.32
N LYS A 179 3.76 -34.69 1.25
CA LYS A 179 5.18 -35.06 1.30
C LYS A 179 6.08 -33.90 1.72
N GLN A 180 5.85 -32.72 1.14
CA GLN A 180 6.64 -31.51 1.42
C GLN A 180 6.29 -30.88 2.77
N GLY A 181 5.05 -31.08 3.22
CA GLY A 181 4.55 -30.57 4.49
C GLY A 181 3.94 -29.18 4.40
N ARG A 182 3.56 -28.65 5.57
CA ARG A 182 2.86 -27.37 5.69
C ARG A 182 3.75 -26.19 5.31
N ILE A 183 3.13 -25.16 4.74
CA ILE A 183 3.78 -23.88 4.47
C ILE A 183 3.92 -23.10 5.79
N ASN A 184 5.11 -22.55 6.01
CA ASN A 184 5.39 -21.62 7.08
C ASN A 184 5.73 -20.25 6.50
N LEU A 185 5.29 -19.22 7.21
CA LEU A 185 5.51 -17.82 6.92
C LEU A 185 6.57 -17.26 7.87
N SER A 186 7.29 -16.23 7.44
CA SER A 186 8.07 -15.40 8.36
C SER A 186 7.14 -14.83 9.44
N LEU A 187 7.69 -14.61 10.65
CA LEU A 187 6.89 -14.09 11.76
C LEU A 187 6.30 -12.72 11.44
N PHE A 188 7.08 -11.86 10.78
CA PHE A 188 6.62 -10.55 10.34
C PHE A 188 5.40 -10.68 9.43
N PHE A 189 5.48 -11.53 8.41
CA PHE A 189 4.40 -11.69 7.44
C PHE A 189 3.13 -12.29 8.07
N ALA A 190 3.27 -13.21 9.02
CA ALA A 190 2.14 -13.74 9.78
C ALA A 190 1.45 -12.64 10.62
N ILE A 191 2.22 -11.80 11.33
CA ILE A 191 1.67 -10.72 12.15
C ILE A 191 1.01 -9.64 11.29
N THR A 192 1.61 -9.26 10.16
CA THR A 192 1.02 -8.25 9.27
C THR A 192 -0.31 -8.72 8.66
N TYR A 193 -0.48 -10.02 8.36
CA TYR A 193 -1.79 -10.55 7.99
C TYR A 193 -2.81 -10.48 9.12
N GLY A 194 -2.41 -10.84 10.35
CA GLY A 194 -3.27 -10.66 11.54
C GLY A 194 -3.74 -9.22 11.70
N LEU A 195 -2.82 -8.26 11.59
CA LEU A 195 -3.14 -6.83 11.65
C LEU A 195 -4.01 -6.36 10.47
N GLY A 196 -3.83 -6.95 9.30
CA GLY A 196 -4.71 -6.76 8.15
C GLY A 196 -6.16 -7.16 8.45
N PHE A 197 -6.38 -8.31 9.11
CA PHE A 197 -7.70 -8.72 9.58
C PHE A 197 -8.29 -7.70 10.56
N ALA A 198 -7.48 -7.23 11.52
CA ALA A 198 -7.90 -6.22 12.49
C ALA A 198 -8.27 -4.91 11.81
N THR A 199 -7.50 -4.48 10.81
CA THR A 199 -7.70 -3.23 10.06
C THR A 199 -9.03 -3.21 9.32
N ILE A 200 -9.39 -4.33 8.68
CA ILE A 200 -10.65 -4.44 7.93
C ILE A 200 -11.86 -4.36 8.87
N ALA A 201 -11.82 -5.11 9.99
CA ALA A 201 -12.86 -5.07 11.01
C ALA A 201 -12.95 -3.69 11.69
N ALA A 202 -11.79 -3.08 11.97
CA ALA A 202 -11.72 -1.73 12.54
C ALA A 202 -12.28 -0.68 11.57
N THR A 203 -12.06 -0.82 10.27
CA THR A 203 -12.56 0.13 9.25
C THR A 203 -14.08 0.24 9.30
N LEU A 204 -14.78 -0.90 9.31
CA LEU A 204 -16.24 -0.93 9.36
C LEU A 204 -16.78 -0.34 10.67
N THR A 205 -16.24 -0.77 11.80
CA THR A 205 -16.70 -0.34 13.14
C THR A 205 -16.37 1.12 13.42
N HIS A 206 -15.17 1.58 13.05
CA HIS A 206 -14.76 2.98 13.18
C HIS A 206 -15.67 3.91 12.35
N VAL A 207 -15.92 3.58 11.08
CA VAL A 207 -16.81 4.40 10.24
C VAL A 207 -18.25 4.40 10.78
N ALA A 208 -18.76 3.24 11.22
CA ALA A 208 -20.09 3.15 11.78
C ALA A 208 -20.27 4.00 13.06
N LEU A 209 -19.28 4.02 13.95
CA LEU A 209 -19.37 4.72 15.23
C LEU A 209 -19.07 6.22 15.16
N PHE A 210 -18.00 6.60 14.44
CA PHE A 210 -17.55 7.99 14.37
C PHE A 210 -18.29 8.78 13.29
N TYR A 211 -18.53 8.18 12.12
CA TYR A 211 -19.14 8.86 10.98
C TYR A 211 -20.58 8.43 10.71
N GLY A 212 -21.07 7.34 11.31
CA GLY A 212 -22.40 6.78 11.02
C GLY A 212 -23.56 7.75 11.24
N ARG A 213 -23.50 8.57 12.30
CA ARG A 213 -24.53 9.61 12.54
C ARG A 213 -24.55 10.65 11.43
N GLU A 214 -23.38 11.04 10.92
CA GLU A 214 -23.29 12.01 9.83
C GLU A 214 -23.73 11.40 8.49
N ILE A 215 -23.34 10.16 8.22
CA ILE A 215 -23.79 9.39 7.05
C ILE A 215 -25.32 9.29 7.06
N TYR A 216 -25.92 8.91 8.19
CA TYR A 216 -27.37 8.79 8.34
C TYR A 216 -28.08 10.13 8.18
N ASN A 217 -27.58 11.19 8.83
CA ASN A 217 -28.12 12.53 8.68
C ASN A 217 -28.06 13.02 7.23
N ARG A 218 -27.01 12.67 6.49
CA ARG A 218 -26.89 13.01 5.06
C ARG A 218 -27.75 12.16 4.15
N TYR A 219 -27.92 10.89 4.47
CA TYR A 219 -28.90 10.05 3.78
C TYR A 219 -30.30 10.69 3.90
N ARG A 220 -30.66 11.17 5.10
CA ARG A 220 -31.91 11.90 5.35
C ARG A 220 -31.94 13.32 4.74
N ALA A 221 -30.83 14.05 4.75
CA ALA A 221 -30.74 15.40 4.17
C ALA A 221 -30.61 15.39 2.64
N SER A 222 -30.22 14.27 2.01
CA SER A 222 -30.38 14.12 0.55
C SER A 222 -31.85 14.17 0.14
N TYR A 223 -32.79 14.00 1.08
CA TYR A 223 -34.21 14.30 0.92
C TYR A 223 -34.58 15.74 1.32
N ASN A 224 -33.91 16.35 2.30
CA ASN A 224 -34.20 17.71 2.80
C ASN A 224 -32.99 18.66 2.70
N LYS A 225 -33.09 19.71 1.88
CA LYS A 225 -32.06 20.74 1.57
C LYS A 225 -31.23 21.18 2.79
N GLY A 226 -30.12 20.48 3.06
CA GLY A 226 -29.15 20.83 4.09
C GLY A 226 -28.22 21.99 3.69
N LYS A 227 -27.39 22.47 4.63
CA LYS A 227 -26.36 23.50 4.37
C LYS A 227 -25.38 23.00 3.30
N VAL A 228 -25.36 23.70 2.16
CA VAL A 228 -24.55 23.33 0.98
C VAL A 228 -23.20 24.02 1.07
N ASP A 229 -22.13 23.25 0.88
CA ASP A 229 -20.76 23.79 0.83
C ASP A 229 -20.60 24.86 -0.27
N ILE A 230 -19.70 25.83 -0.05
CA ILE A 230 -19.44 26.93 -1.00
C ILE A 230 -18.99 26.39 -2.34
N HIS A 231 -18.11 25.37 -2.36
CA HIS A 231 -17.67 24.81 -3.61
C HIS A 231 -18.82 24.13 -4.36
N THR A 232 -19.72 23.46 -3.63
CA THR A 232 -20.93 22.85 -4.20
C THR A 232 -21.90 23.91 -4.73
N ARG A 233 -22.05 25.06 -4.05
CA ARG A 233 -22.85 26.18 -4.55
C ARG A 233 -22.30 26.73 -5.86
N LEU A 234 -20.98 26.89 -5.97
CA LEU A 234 -20.32 27.35 -7.20
C LEU A 234 -20.42 26.33 -8.34
N MET A 235 -20.40 25.03 -8.02
CA MET A 235 -20.51 23.96 -9.02
C MET A 235 -21.91 23.82 -9.62
N ARG A 236 -22.96 24.36 -8.99
CA ARG A 236 -24.35 24.30 -9.51
C ARG A 236 -24.54 24.97 -10.88
N LYS A 237 -23.60 25.81 -11.31
CA LYS A 237 -23.61 26.41 -12.65
C LYS A 237 -23.42 25.36 -13.75
N TYR A 238 -22.74 24.26 -13.44
CA TYR A 238 -22.47 23.19 -14.41
C TYR A 238 -23.56 22.12 -14.34
N GLU A 239 -23.93 21.60 -15.50
CA GLU A 239 -24.83 20.46 -15.58
C GLU A 239 -24.17 19.21 -14.96
N ASP A 240 -24.94 18.52 -14.12
CA ASP A 240 -24.52 17.25 -13.56
C ASP A 240 -24.48 16.15 -14.63
N ILE A 241 -23.71 15.11 -14.34
CA ILE A 241 -23.56 13.95 -15.23
C ILE A 241 -24.87 13.16 -15.21
N PRO A 242 -25.47 12.85 -16.38
CA PRO A 242 -26.64 11.99 -16.44
C PRO A 242 -26.34 10.63 -15.79
N SER A 243 -27.21 10.17 -14.90
CA SER A 243 -26.96 8.93 -14.15
C SER A 243 -26.84 7.69 -15.06
N TRP A 244 -27.46 7.72 -16.25
CA TRP A 244 -27.37 6.65 -17.23
C TRP A 244 -25.96 6.40 -17.76
N TRP A 245 -25.05 7.38 -17.72
CA TRP A 245 -23.65 7.18 -18.14
C TRP A 245 -22.97 6.15 -17.23
N PHE A 246 -23.21 6.26 -15.92
CA PHE A 246 -22.69 5.32 -14.93
C PHE A 246 -23.33 3.94 -15.05
N TYR A 247 -24.66 3.89 -15.27
CA TYR A 247 -25.36 2.62 -15.43
C TYR A 247 -24.94 1.89 -16.71
N LEU A 248 -24.76 2.62 -17.81
CA LEU A 248 -24.27 2.06 -19.07
C LEU A 248 -22.84 1.52 -18.92
N LEU A 249 -21.94 2.30 -18.31
CA LEU A 249 -20.56 1.87 -18.08
C LEU A 249 -20.49 0.63 -17.17
N LEU A 250 -21.30 0.61 -16.10
CA LEU A 250 -21.40 -0.56 -15.22
C LEU A 250 -21.96 -1.78 -15.96
N LEU A 251 -23.02 -1.60 -16.76
CA LEU A 251 -23.63 -2.68 -17.53
C LEU A 251 -22.62 -3.28 -18.52
N VAL A 252 -21.94 -2.43 -19.30
CA VAL A 252 -20.96 -2.87 -20.29
C VAL A 252 -19.80 -3.61 -19.62
N THR A 253 -19.24 -3.08 -18.54
CA THR A 253 -18.10 -3.72 -17.86
C THR A 253 -18.48 -5.04 -17.19
N VAL A 254 -19.67 -5.13 -16.58
CA VAL A 254 -20.18 -6.39 -15.99
C VAL A 254 -20.47 -7.43 -17.07
N VAL A 255 -21.08 -7.04 -18.20
CA VAL A 255 -21.36 -7.97 -19.30
C VAL A 255 -20.06 -8.52 -19.90
N ILE A 256 -19.07 -7.66 -20.18
CA ILE A 256 -17.76 -8.11 -20.69
C ILE A 256 -17.09 -9.06 -19.68
N SER A 257 -17.12 -8.72 -18.39
CA SER A 257 -16.53 -9.56 -17.33
C SER A 257 -17.25 -10.91 -17.19
N LEU A 258 -18.58 -10.94 -17.34
CA LEU A 258 -19.35 -12.19 -17.36
C LEU A 258 -19.01 -13.04 -18.58
N ILE A 259 -18.93 -12.44 -19.76
CA ILE A 259 -18.51 -13.13 -20.99
C ILE A 259 -17.15 -13.78 -20.78
N LEU A 260 -16.16 -13.04 -20.27
CA LEU A 260 -14.84 -13.59 -19.95
C LEU A 260 -14.93 -14.79 -18.99
N CYS A 261 -15.67 -14.67 -17.88
CA CYS A 261 -15.83 -15.76 -16.91
C CYS A 261 -16.54 -17.01 -17.51
N THR A 262 -17.39 -16.84 -18.52
CA THR A 262 -18.12 -17.95 -19.17
C THR A 262 -17.37 -18.59 -20.33
N VAL A 263 -16.71 -17.80 -21.17
CA VAL A 263 -16.01 -18.25 -22.39
C VAL A 263 -14.62 -18.78 -22.06
N LEU A 264 -13.88 -18.10 -21.18
CA LEU A 264 -12.51 -18.47 -20.79
C LEU A 264 -12.50 -19.25 -19.47
N LYS A 265 -13.48 -20.15 -19.28
CA LYS A 265 -13.68 -20.86 -18.01
C LYS A 265 -12.45 -21.65 -17.57
N ASP A 266 -11.73 -22.27 -18.50
CA ASP A 266 -10.55 -23.07 -18.20
C ASP A 266 -9.34 -22.21 -17.79
N GLN A 267 -9.28 -20.95 -18.23
CA GLN A 267 -8.21 -20.02 -17.89
C GLN A 267 -8.52 -19.21 -16.63
N ILE A 268 -9.74 -18.67 -16.50
CA ILE A 268 -10.11 -17.75 -15.40
C ILE A 268 -10.55 -18.51 -14.15
N GLN A 269 -11.13 -19.70 -14.31
CA GLN A 269 -11.59 -20.60 -13.23
C GLN A 269 -12.62 -20.01 -12.24
N LEU A 270 -12.97 -18.72 -12.35
CA LEU A 270 -13.94 -18.02 -11.52
C LEU A 270 -15.37 -18.28 -12.03
N PRO A 271 -16.30 -18.76 -11.18
CA PRO A 271 -17.70 -18.91 -11.58
C PRO A 271 -18.39 -17.54 -11.71
N TRP A 272 -19.43 -17.47 -12.56
CA TRP A 272 -20.18 -16.23 -12.84
C TRP A 272 -20.74 -15.55 -11.58
N TRP A 273 -21.18 -16.33 -10.58
CA TRP A 273 -21.70 -15.78 -9.31
C TRP A 273 -20.59 -15.15 -8.47
N GLY A 274 -19.35 -15.62 -8.61
CA GLY A 274 -18.18 -15.08 -7.92
C GLY A 274 -17.90 -13.63 -8.34
N LEU A 275 -18.10 -13.31 -9.62
CA LEU A 275 -18.01 -11.93 -10.10
C LEU A 275 -19.07 -11.02 -9.44
N LEU A 276 -20.33 -11.45 -9.40
CA LEU A 276 -21.40 -10.67 -8.75
C LEU A 276 -21.12 -10.47 -7.26
N PHE A 277 -20.60 -11.49 -6.59
CA PHE A 277 -20.19 -11.40 -5.20
C PHE A 277 -19.02 -10.42 -4.99
N ALA A 278 -18.01 -10.42 -5.88
CA ALA A 278 -16.93 -9.45 -5.85
C ALA A 278 -17.44 -8.01 -6.01
N CYS A 279 -18.34 -7.78 -6.96
CA CYS A 279 -18.95 -6.46 -7.18
C CYS A 279 -19.75 -6.00 -5.94
N ALA A 280 -20.52 -6.89 -5.31
CA ALA A 280 -21.27 -6.57 -4.09
C ALA A 280 -20.33 -6.21 -2.94
N MET A 281 -19.25 -6.96 -2.75
CA MET A 281 -18.24 -6.68 -1.72
C MET A 281 -17.55 -5.33 -1.97
N ALA A 282 -17.09 -5.08 -3.19
CA ALA A 282 -16.49 -3.80 -3.57
C ALA A 282 -17.44 -2.62 -3.28
N PHE A 283 -18.72 -2.75 -3.63
CA PHE A 283 -19.72 -1.71 -3.40
C PHE A 283 -19.90 -1.36 -1.91
N VAL A 284 -20.00 -2.38 -1.05
CA VAL A 284 -20.15 -2.19 0.42
C VAL A 284 -18.94 -1.49 1.01
N PHE A 285 -17.73 -1.91 0.64
CA PHE A 285 -16.49 -1.40 1.22
C PHE A 285 -16.03 -0.06 0.61
N THR A 286 -16.53 0.33 -0.57
CA THR A 286 -16.16 1.60 -1.22
C THR A 286 -16.46 2.81 -0.33
N LEU A 287 -17.63 2.87 0.31
CA LEU A 287 -18.01 4.01 1.16
C LEU A 287 -17.09 4.18 2.39
N PRO A 288 -16.93 3.18 3.28
CA PRO A 288 -16.11 3.33 4.47
C PRO A 288 -14.64 3.61 4.14
N ILE A 289 -14.09 2.94 3.13
CA ILE A 289 -12.70 3.15 2.73
C ILE A 289 -12.52 4.56 2.15
N SER A 290 -13.44 5.04 1.30
CA SER A 290 -13.40 6.42 0.78
C SER A 290 -13.41 7.47 1.89
N ILE A 291 -14.15 7.25 2.99
CA ILE A 291 -14.20 8.17 4.13
C ILE A 291 -12.84 8.25 4.84
N ILE A 292 -12.20 7.10 5.08
CA ILE A 292 -10.87 7.05 5.70
C ILE A 292 -9.83 7.68 4.78
N THR A 293 -9.83 7.34 3.49
CA THR A 293 -8.90 7.94 2.50
C THR A 293 -9.07 9.46 2.41
N ALA A 294 -10.31 9.95 2.33
CA ALA A 294 -10.61 11.37 2.20
C ALA A 294 -10.17 12.22 3.40
N THR A 295 -10.06 11.61 4.59
CA THR A 295 -9.70 12.30 5.84
C THR A 295 -8.24 12.09 6.23
N THR A 296 -7.69 10.90 6.01
CA THR A 296 -6.36 10.51 6.51
C THR A 296 -5.28 10.41 5.44
N ASN A 297 -5.64 10.45 4.15
CA ASN A 297 -4.76 10.15 3.02
C ASN A 297 -4.24 8.69 2.98
N GLN A 298 -4.80 7.80 3.80
CA GLN A 298 -4.45 6.38 3.85
C GLN A 298 -5.63 5.54 3.40
N THR A 299 -5.37 4.53 2.59
CA THR A 299 -6.40 3.67 1.99
C THR A 299 -6.26 2.25 2.50
N PRO A 300 -7.10 1.81 3.45
CA PRO A 300 -7.12 0.42 3.88
C PRO A 300 -7.36 -0.52 2.71
N GLY A 301 -6.55 -1.59 2.62
CA GLY A 301 -6.64 -2.58 1.55
C GLY A 301 -7.78 -3.57 1.73
N LEU A 302 -8.52 -3.89 0.66
CA LEU A 302 -9.54 -4.95 0.65
C LEU A 302 -8.98 -6.33 0.29
N ASN A 303 -7.72 -6.40 -0.14
CA ASN A 303 -7.06 -7.61 -0.65
C ASN A 303 -7.24 -8.84 0.24
N ILE A 304 -7.03 -8.67 1.55
CA ILE A 304 -7.01 -9.80 2.47
C ILE A 304 -8.40 -10.42 2.63
N ILE A 305 -9.47 -9.62 2.74
CA ILE A 305 -10.82 -10.18 2.93
C ILE A 305 -11.38 -10.79 1.65
N THR A 306 -11.07 -10.21 0.48
CA THR A 306 -11.51 -10.79 -0.79
C THR A 306 -10.87 -12.16 -1.01
N GLU A 307 -9.56 -12.25 -0.76
CA GLU A 307 -8.80 -13.50 -0.85
C GLU A 307 -9.21 -14.52 0.23
N TYR A 308 -9.47 -14.07 1.46
CA TYR A 308 -9.94 -14.93 2.56
C TYR A 308 -11.30 -15.54 2.25
N CYS A 309 -12.28 -14.73 1.81
CA CYS A 309 -13.62 -15.21 1.50
C CYS A 309 -13.61 -16.21 0.34
N MET A 310 -12.95 -15.87 -0.77
CA MET A 310 -12.97 -16.73 -1.95
C MET A 310 -12.14 -17.99 -1.75
N GLY A 311 -11.00 -17.89 -1.06
CA GLY A 311 -10.19 -19.04 -0.67
C GLY A 311 -10.90 -20.04 0.27
N LEU A 312 -11.86 -19.59 1.08
CA LEU A 312 -12.72 -20.48 1.86
C LEU A 312 -13.80 -21.17 1.01
N ILE A 313 -14.34 -20.48 0.00
CA ILE A 313 -15.43 -20.99 -0.83
C ILE A 313 -14.91 -21.94 -1.92
N LEU A 314 -13.83 -21.56 -2.62
CA LEU A 314 -13.16 -22.36 -3.65
C LEU A 314 -11.68 -22.58 -3.31
N PRO A 315 -11.38 -23.40 -2.29
CA PRO A 315 -10.00 -23.74 -1.96
C PRO A 315 -9.35 -24.55 -3.08
N GLY A 316 -8.05 -24.36 -3.32
CA GLY A 316 -7.29 -25.11 -4.32
C GLY A 316 -7.24 -24.46 -5.70
N LYS A 317 -7.88 -23.30 -5.88
CA LYS A 317 -7.97 -22.57 -7.16
C LYS A 317 -7.34 -21.18 -7.07
N PRO A 318 -6.00 -21.05 -7.22
CA PRO A 318 -5.30 -19.78 -7.06
C PRO A 318 -5.75 -18.74 -8.09
N ILE A 319 -5.97 -19.12 -9.35
CA ILE A 319 -6.36 -18.18 -10.41
C ILE A 319 -7.74 -17.59 -10.13
N ALA A 320 -8.73 -18.41 -9.75
CA ALA A 320 -10.05 -17.94 -9.38
C ALA A 320 -9.99 -16.94 -8.20
N ASN A 321 -9.15 -17.21 -7.21
CA ASN A 321 -8.95 -16.33 -6.06
C ASN A 321 -8.33 -14.98 -6.47
N VAL A 322 -7.30 -15.01 -7.31
CA VAL A 322 -6.66 -13.80 -7.87
C VAL A 322 -7.66 -12.97 -8.67
N CYS A 323 -8.45 -13.59 -9.55
CA CYS A 323 -9.48 -12.90 -10.31
C CYS A 323 -10.51 -12.24 -9.39
N PHE A 324 -10.98 -12.96 -8.36
CA PHE A 324 -11.92 -12.40 -7.38
C PHE A 324 -11.33 -11.19 -6.64
N LYS A 325 -10.07 -11.29 -6.20
CA LYS A 325 -9.33 -10.18 -5.58
C LYS A 325 -9.25 -8.97 -6.51
N VAL A 326 -8.88 -9.15 -7.77
CA VAL A 326 -8.76 -8.05 -8.74
C VAL A 326 -10.13 -7.38 -8.96
N TYR A 327 -11.19 -8.16 -9.22
CA TYR A 327 -12.54 -7.61 -9.38
C TYR A 327 -13.10 -6.94 -8.12
N GLY A 328 -12.72 -7.40 -6.93
CA GLY A 328 -13.15 -6.78 -5.68
C GLY A 328 -12.34 -5.52 -5.33
N TYR A 329 -11.03 -5.70 -5.13
CA TYR A 329 -10.13 -4.66 -4.65
C TYR A 329 -9.82 -3.59 -5.69
N MET A 330 -9.46 -3.96 -6.92
CA MET A 330 -9.06 -2.96 -7.92
C MET A 330 -10.25 -2.12 -8.37
N SER A 331 -11.44 -2.71 -8.50
CA SER A 331 -12.66 -1.95 -8.79
C SER A 331 -12.98 -0.94 -7.70
N MET A 332 -12.80 -1.30 -6.42
CA MET A 332 -12.94 -0.37 -5.30
C MET A 332 -11.86 0.72 -5.33
N ALA A 333 -10.59 0.36 -5.53
CA ALA A 333 -9.48 1.32 -5.59
C ALA A 333 -9.67 2.34 -6.72
N GLN A 334 -10.10 1.89 -7.91
CA GLN A 334 -10.45 2.76 -9.03
C GLN A 334 -11.65 3.64 -8.71
N ALA A 335 -12.68 3.13 -8.01
CA ALA A 335 -13.80 3.95 -7.57
C ALA A 335 -13.37 5.06 -6.59
N VAL A 336 -12.44 4.77 -5.67
CA VAL A 336 -11.87 5.76 -4.73
C VAL A 336 -11.05 6.81 -5.50
N ALA A 337 -10.19 6.39 -6.43
CA ALA A 337 -9.40 7.31 -7.28
C ALA A 337 -10.31 8.23 -8.10
N PHE A 338 -11.33 7.67 -8.73
CA PHE A 338 -12.35 8.41 -9.48
C PHE A 338 -13.08 9.45 -8.61
N LEU A 339 -13.44 9.10 -7.36
CA LEU A 339 -14.02 10.04 -6.39
C LEU A 339 -13.05 11.14 -5.97
N SER A 340 -11.77 10.80 -5.80
CA SER A 340 -10.70 11.76 -5.54
C SER A 340 -10.65 12.80 -6.67
N ASP A 341 -10.63 12.36 -7.92
CA ASP A 341 -10.56 13.29 -9.05
C ASP A 341 -11.82 14.16 -9.19
N PHE A 342 -13.01 13.66 -8.84
CA PHE A 342 -14.19 14.52 -8.75
C PHE A 342 -14.04 15.63 -7.72
N LYS A 343 -13.34 15.35 -6.60
CA LYS A 343 -13.01 16.37 -5.61
C LYS A 343 -12.01 17.38 -6.16
N LEU A 344 -11.00 16.94 -6.90
CA LEU A 344 -10.09 17.84 -7.62
C LEU A 344 -10.85 18.78 -8.57
N GLY A 345 -11.75 18.24 -9.40
CA GLY A 345 -12.60 19.03 -10.28
C GLY A 345 -13.50 20.02 -9.52
N HIS A 346 -14.00 19.62 -8.35
CA HIS A 346 -14.81 20.46 -7.46
C HIS A 346 -14.02 21.63 -6.86
N TYR A 347 -12.73 21.43 -6.56
CA TYR A 347 -11.80 22.49 -6.15
C TYR A 347 -11.47 23.45 -7.29
N MET A 348 -11.13 22.92 -8.46
CA MET A 348 -10.67 23.68 -9.63
C MET A 348 -11.81 24.28 -10.48
N LYS A 349 -13.07 23.95 -10.17
CA LYS A 349 -14.27 24.39 -10.93
C LYS A 349 -14.30 23.88 -12.37
N ILE A 350 -13.92 22.62 -12.55
CA ILE A 350 -13.97 21.96 -13.85
C ILE A 350 -15.35 21.32 -14.06
N PRO A 351 -15.98 21.46 -15.25
CA PRO A 351 -17.27 20.84 -15.54
C PRO A 351 -17.27 19.32 -15.27
N PRO A 352 -18.27 18.77 -14.54
CA PRO A 352 -18.30 17.34 -14.19
C PRO A 352 -18.31 16.40 -15.40
N LYS A 353 -19.03 16.75 -16.47
CA LYS A 353 -19.08 15.95 -17.71
C LYS A 353 -17.70 15.79 -18.37
N SER A 354 -16.93 16.88 -18.42
CA SER A 354 -15.57 16.87 -18.95
C SER A 354 -14.64 16.00 -18.08
N MET A 355 -14.77 16.08 -16.75
CA MET A 355 -14.00 15.21 -15.85
C MET A 355 -14.28 13.73 -16.07
N PHE A 356 -15.55 13.34 -16.20
CA PHE A 356 -15.92 11.97 -16.52
C PHE A 356 -15.29 11.48 -17.82
N LEU A 357 -15.39 12.28 -18.90
CA LEU A 357 -14.88 11.89 -20.21
C LEU A 357 -13.35 11.73 -20.20
N VAL A 358 -12.64 12.69 -19.60
CA VAL A 358 -11.16 12.65 -19.51
C VAL A 358 -10.71 11.45 -18.69
N GLN A 359 -11.39 11.13 -17.59
CA GLN A 359 -11.09 9.93 -16.80
C GLN A 359 -11.33 8.65 -17.60
N ALA A 360 -12.48 8.54 -18.27
CA ALA A 360 -12.80 7.36 -19.07
C ALA A 360 -11.76 7.11 -20.18
N VAL A 361 -11.39 8.16 -20.92
CA VAL A 361 -10.33 8.08 -21.95
C VAL A 361 -8.98 7.76 -21.31
N GLY A 362 -8.63 8.44 -20.22
CA GLY A 362 -7.38 8.21 -19.48
C GLY A 362 -7.25 6.77 -18.99
N THR A 363 -8.33 6.18 -18.46
CA THR A 363 -8.36 4.77 -18.02
C THR A 363 -8.13 3.81 -19.20
N VAL A 364 -8.76 4.05 -20.36
CA VAL A 364 -8.54 3.21 -21.54
C VAL A 364 -7.10 3.29 -22.03
N VAL A 365 -6.54 4.51 -22.12
CA VAL A 365 -5.17 4.74 -22.57
C VAL A 365 -4.17 4.11 -21.59
N ALA A 366 -4.30 4.39 -20.30
CA ALA A 366 -3.43 3.84 -19.26
C ALA A 366 -3.52 2.31 -19.20
N GLY A 367 -4.72 1.73 -19.27
CA GLY A 367 -4.89 0.27 -19.31
C GLY A 367 -4.20 -0.37 -20.51
N THR A 368 -4.36 0.22 -21.69
CA THR A 368 -3.74 -0.28 -22.93
C THR A 368 -2.21 -0.19 -22.89
N ILE A 369 -1.66 0.96 -22.47
CA ILE A 369 -0.22 1.16 -22.38
C ILE A 369 0.40 0.24 -21.32
N ASN A 370 -0.22 0.14 -20.14
CA ASN A 370 0.30 -0.73 -19.06
C ASN A 370 0.34 -2.20 -19.48
N ILE A 371 -0.69 -2.70 -20.16
CA ILE A 371 -0.71 -4.07 -20.69
C ILE A 371 0.37 -4.24 -21.77
N GLY A 372 0.50 -3.29 -22.69
CA GLY A 372 1.52 -3.34 -23.75
C GLY A 372 2.94 -3.36 -23.20
N VAL A 373 3.24 -2.50 -22.22
CA VAL A 373 4.55 -2.46 -21.55
C VAL A 373 4.80 -3.74 -20.76
N ALA A 374 3.81 -4.26 -20.03
CA ALA A 374 3.96 -5.52 -19.30
C ALA A 374 4.28 -6.69 -20.24
N TRP A 375 3.58 -6.79 -21.38
CA TRP A 375 3.85 -7.82 -22.38
C TRP A 375 5.25 -7.66 -22.98
N TRP A 376 5.65 -6.42 -23.29
CA TRP A 376 6.98 -6.13 -23.81
C TRP A 376 8.08 -6.51 -22.83
N LEU A 377 7.94 -6.19 -21.54
CA LEU A 377 8.91 -6.56 -20.50
C LEU A 377 9.04 -8.08 -20.36
N LEU A 378 7.92 -8.79 -20.28
CA LEU A 378 7.91 -10.27 -20.18
C LEU A 378 8.51 -10.95 -21.43
N GLY A 379 8.38 -10.35 -22.62
CA GLY A 379 8.92 -10.91 -23.85
C GLY A 379 10.37 -10.53 -24.17
N SER A 380 10.89 -9.45 -23.58
CA SER A 380 12.23 -8.92 -23.91
C SER A 380 13.30 -9.21 -22.87
N ILE A 381 12.91 -9.37 -21.59
CA ILE A 381 13.86 -9.57 -20.48
C ILE A 381 13.84 -11.04 -20.07
N THR A 382 14.98 -11.71 -20.24
CA THR A 382 15.18 -13.08 -19.78
C THR A 382 15.23 -13.13 -18.25
N ASP A 383 14.60 -14.14 -17.65
CA ASP A 383 14.61 -14.41 -16.21
C ASP A 383 14.08 -13.26 -15.32
N ILE A 384 13.19 -12.44 -15.87
CA ILE A 384 12.51 -11.37 -15.12
C ILE A 384 11.85 -11.93 -13.84
N CYS A 385 11.99 -11.19 -12.74
CA CYS A 385 11.50 -11.56 -11.40
C CYS A 385 12.21 -12.76 -10.73
N GLN A 386 13.18 -13.42 -11.37
CA GLN A 386 13.93 -14.56 -10.81
C GLN A 386 15.26 -14.12 -10.21
N ARG A 387 15.24 -13.72 -8.93
CA ARG A 387 16.39 -13.11 -8.24
C ARG A 387 17.68 -13.95 -8.30
N ASP A 388 17.57 -15.27 -8.28
CA ASP A 388 18.72 -16.18 -8.23
C ASP A 388 19.45 -16.33 -9.58
N LEU A 389 18.74 -16.07 -10.69
CA LEU A 389 19.29 -16.12 -12.05
C LEU A 389 19.70 -14.74 -12.56
N LEU A 390 19.24 -13.67 -11.91
CA LEU A 390 19.55 -12.31 -12.31
C LEU A 390 20.97 -11.90 -11.89
N PRO A 391 21.64 -11.05 -12.68
CA PRO A 391 22.92 -10.47 -12.29
C PRO A 391 22.84 -9.76 -10.93
N PRO A 392 23.94 -9.76 -10.13
CA PRO A 392 24.02 -8.94 -8.93
C PRO A 392 23.73 -7.47 -9.27
N ASN A 393 22.77 -6.86 -8.56
CA ASN A 393 22.26 -5.49 -8.80
C ASN A 393 21.29 -5.32 -9.98
N SER A 394 20.72 -6.41 -10.50
CA SER A 394 19.63 -6.29 -11.47
C SER A 394 18.40 -5.60 -10.85
N PRO A 395 17.79 -4.62 -11.54
CA PRO A 395 16.57 -3.94 -11.07
C PRO A 395 15.31 -4.79 -11.28
N TRP A 396 15.39 -5.90 -12.02
CA TRP A 396 14.25 -6.70 -12.48
C TRP A 396 13.74 -7.71 -11.45
N THR A 397 13.62 -7.30 -10.19
CA THR A 397 13.32 -8.20 -9.04
C THR A 397 11.83 -8.37 -8.70
N CYS A 398 10.96 -7.56 -9.31
CA CYS A 398 9.49 -7.60 -9.21
C CYS A 398 8.93 -7.82 -7.78
N PRO A 399 9.28 -6.97 -6.80
CA PRO A 399 8.95 -7.22 -5.40
C PRO A 399 7.44 -7.26 -5.15
N SER A 400 6.66 -6.37 -5.77
CA SER A 400 5.20 -6.33 -5.63
C SER A 400 4.51 -7.56 -6.23
N ASP A 401 4.98 -8.01 -7.40
CA ASP A 401 4.42 -9.18 -8.08
C ASP A 401 4.73 -10.48 -7.33
N ARG A 402 5.92 -10.57 -6.70
CA ARG A 402 6.28 -11.70 -5.83
C ARG A 402 5.36 -11.81 -4.62
N VAL A 403 5.13 -10.70 -3.91
CA VAL A 403 4.16 -10.67 -2.79
C VAL A 403 2.76 -11.04 -3.28
N PHE A 404 2.37 -10.60 -4.48
CA PHE A 404 1.08 -10.95 -5.06
C PHE A 404 0.97 -12.44 -5.40
N PHE A 405 2.06 -13.04 -5.92
CA PHE A 405 2.17 -14.47 -6.20
C PHE A 405 2.12 -15.30 -4.92
N ASP A 406 2.93 -14.96 -3.91
CA ASP A 406 2.95 -15.66 -2.61
C ASP A 406 1.58 -15.58 -1.92
N ALA A 407 0.90 -14.43 -1.99
CA ALA A 407 -0.47 -14.28 -1.52
C ALA A 407 -1.43 -15.23 -2.24
N SER A 408 -1.31 -15.40 -3.57
CA SER A 408 -2.14 -16.33 -4.33
C SER A 408 -1.97 -17.79 -3.88
N VAL A 409 -0.77 -18.16 -3.45
CA VAL A 409 -0.47 -19.49 -2.91
C VAL A 409 -1.09 -19.68 -1.53
N ILE A 410 -0.91 -18.70 -0.63
CA ILE A 410 -1.46 -18.73 0.74
C ILE A 410 -2.99 -18.81 0.71
N TRP A 411 -3.62 -17.87 0.00
CA TRP A 411 -5.06 -17.68 0.06
C TRP A 411 -5.83 -18.53 -0.95
N GLY A 412 -5.26 -18.79 -2.13
CA GLY A 412 -5.95 -19.47 -3.22
C GLY A 412 -5.59 -20.96 -3.33
N LEU A 413 -4.30 -21.27 -3.48
CA LEU A 413 -3.82 -22.64 -3.70
C LEU A 413 -3.97 -23.51 -2.44
N VAL A 414 -3.32 -23.14 -1.35
CA VAL A 414 -3.40 -23.90 -0.09
C VAL A 414 -4.71 -23.62 0.63
N GLY A 415 -5.11 -22.35 0.63
CA GLY A 415 -6.38 -21.87 1.12
C GLY A 415 -6.37 -21.52 2.61
N PRO A 416 -7.29 -20.65 3.09
CA PRO A 416 -7.29 -20.16 4.46
C PRO A 416 -7.50 -21.28 5.47
N ARG A 417 -8.24 -22.34 5.11
CA ARG A 417 -8.50 -23.49 5.99
C ARG A 417 -7.23 -24.24 6.41
N ARG A 418 -6.19 -24.25 5.57
CA ARG A 418 -4.91 -24.95 5.82
C ARG A 418 -3.79 -24.04 6.31
N ILE A 419 -4.00 -22.72 6.35
CA ILE A 419 -3.04 -21.76 6.92
C ILE A 419 -3.57 -21.18 8.23
N PHE A 420 -4.77 -20.57 8.19
CA PHE A 420 -5.42 -19.89 9.30
C PHE A 420 -6.58 -20.69 9.91
N GLY A 421 -6.91 -21.86 9.37
CA GLY A 421 -7.97 -22.73 9.89
C GLY A 421 -7.44 -23.82 10.81
N PRO A 422 -8.30 -24.78 11.21
CA PRO A 422 -7.94 -25.90 12.09
C PRO A 422 -6.84 -26.81 11.53
N LEU A 423 -6.62 -26.79 10.20
CA LEU A 423 -5.61 -27.60 9.54
C LEU A 423 -4.25 -26.89 9.41
N GLY A 424 -4.17 -25.62 9.80
CA GLY A 424 -2.98 -24.78 9.66
C GLY A 424 -2.30 -24.43 10.97
N ASN A 425 -1.19 -23.70 10.86
CA ASN A 425 -0.38 -23.31 12.01
C ASN A 425 -0.82 -21.96 12.61
N TYR A 426 -1.59 -21.14 11.89
CA TYR A 426 -1.85 -19.74 12.21
C TYR A 426 -3.30 -19.45 12.62
N GLY A 427 -3.99 -20.42 13.22
CA GLY A 427 -5.40 -20.31 13.60
C GLY A 427 -5.72 -19.16 14.55
N ALA A 428 -4.78 -18.82 15.44
CA ALA A 428 -4.93 -17.75 16.42
C ALA A 428 -5.06 -16.35 15.79
N LEU A 429 -4.56 -16.15 14.56
CA LEU A 429 -4.63 -14.84 13.89
C LEU A 429 -6.06 -14.40 13.60
N ASN A 430 -7.04 -15.31 13.49
CA ASN A 430 -8.43 -14.92 13.27
C ASN A 430 -9.00 -14.07 14.44
N TRP A 431 -8.45 -14.18 15.66
CA TRP A 431 -8.85 -13.35 16.80
C TRP A 431 -8.59 -11.86 16.56
N PHE A 432 -7.71 -11.51 15.62
CA PHE A 432 -7.47 -10.13 15.25
C PHE A 432 -8.69 -9.48 14.59
N PHE A 433 -9.58 -10.24 13.93
CA PHE A 433 -10.87 -9.70 13.47
C PHE A 433 -11.71 -9.16 14.64
N LEU A 434 -11.77 -9.92 15.74
CA LEU A 434 -12.48 -9.50 16.94
C LEU A 434 -11.80 -8.31 17.59
N GLY A 435 -10.47 -8.35 17.76
CA GLY A 435 -9.69 -7.22 18.30
C GLY A 435 -9.88 -5.94 17.49
N GLY A 436 -9.88 -6.06 16.16
CA GLY A 436 -10.16 -4.96 15.24
C GLY A 436 -11.58 -4.42 15.32
N ALA A 437 -12.59 -5.29 15.50
CA ALA A 437 -13.97 -4.85 15.67
C ALA A 437 -14.22 -4.15 17.01
N VAL A 438 -13.62 -4.66 18.09
CA VAL A 438 -13.80 -4.14 19.45
C VAL A 438 -12.99 -2.85 19.67
N GLY A 439 -11.80 -2.73 19.07
CA GLY A 439 -10.91 -1.59 19.26
C GLY A 439 -11.59 -0.23 19.08
N PRO A 440 -12.23 0.06 17.93
CA PRO A 440 -12.92 1.33 17.70
C PRO A 440 -14.08 1.59 18.67
N VAL A 441 -14.73 0.53 19.18
CA VAL A 441 -15.78 0.65 20.22
C VAL A 441 -15.17 1.20 21.51
N ILE A 442 -14.00 0.69 21.90
CA ILE A 442 -13.28 1.16 23.09
C ILE A 442 -12.86 2.62 22.94
N VAL A 443 -12.27 3.00 21.80
CA VAL A 443 -11.85 4.39 21.55
C VAL A 443 -13.07 5.34 21.53
N TRP A 444 -14.17 4.89 20.92
CA TRP A 444 -15.41 5.66 20.91
C TRP A 444 -16.00 5.83 22.32
N ALA A 445 -15.97 4.79 23.16
CA ALA A 445 -16.40 4.86 24.55
C ALA A 445 -15.53 5.84 25.35
N PHE A 446 -14.20 5.79 25.20
CA PHE A 446 -13.31 6.75 25.85
C PHE A 446 -13.56 8.19 25.42
N HIS A 447 -13.82 8.43 24.13
CA HIS A 447 -14.20 9.76 23.65
C HIS A 447 -15.51 10.26 24.28
N ARG A 448 -16.46 9.37 24.59
CA ARG A 448 -17.71 9.72 25.26
C ARG A 448 -17.54 10.00 26.75
N ILE A 449 -16.64 9.27 27.42
CA ILE A 449 -16.37 9.42 28.85
C ILE A 449 -15.49 10.66 29.12
N PHE A 450 -14.54 10.95 28.24
CA PHE A 450 -13.58 12.06 28.38
C PHE A 450 -13.73 13.10 27.26
N PRO A 451 -14.85 13.85 27.22
CA PRO A 451 -15.13 14.81 26.14
C PRO A 451 -14.16 16.00 26.12
N GLU A 452 -13.48 16.29 27.23
CA GLU A 452 -12.49 17.37 27.32
C GLU A 452 -11.19 17.09 26.55
N GLN A 453 -10.90 15.81 26.28
CA GLN A 453 -9.65 15.39 25.66
C GLN A 453 -9.78 15.35 24.13
N SER A 454 -9.39 16.45 23.48
CA SER A 454 -9.51 16.65 22.03
C SER A 454 -8.63 15.73 21.16
N TRP A 455 -7.67 15.01 21.74
CA TRP A 455 -6.77 14.11 21.04
C TRP A 455 -7.32 12.68 20.88
N ILE A 456 -8.21 12.22 21.76
CA ILE A 456 -8.83 10.88 21.69
C ILE A 456 -9.56 10.64 20.35
N PRO A 457 -10.38 11.58 19.83
CA PRO A 457 -11.06 11.36 18.54
C PRO A 457 -10.10 11.38 17.33
N LEU A 458 -8.84 11.81 17.51
CA LEU A 458 -7.81 11.75 16.46
C LEU A 458 -7.16 10.36 16.34
N ILE A 459 -7.44 9.45 17.28
CA ILE A 459 -6.97 8.06 17.21
C ILE A 459 -7.79 7.33 16.16
N ASN A 460 -7.16 7.07 15.01
CA ASN A 460 -7.76 6.34 13.92
C ASN A 460 -7.19 4.91 13.93
N LEU A 461 -7.91 4.02 14.62
CA LEU A 461 -7.49 2.62 14.76
C LEU A 461 -7.33 1.87 13.44
N PRO A 462 -8.19 2.04 12.42
CA PRO A 462 -7.93 1.50 11.09
C PRO A 462 -6.55 1.88 10.53
N VAL A 463 -6.15 3.14 10.68
CA VAL A 463 -4.85 3.63 10.20
C VAL A 463 -3.70 3.12 11.07
N LEU A 464 -3.90 3.05 12.39
CA LEU A 464 -2.89 2.55 13.33
C LEU A 464 -2.62 1.06 13.14
N LEU A 465 -3.67 0.24 13.07
CA LEU A 465 -3.56 -1.21 12.86
C LEU A 465 -3.11 -1.52 11.43
N GLY A 466 -3.50 -0.70 10.47
CA GLY A 466 -3.13 -0.81 9.06
C GLY A 466 -1.78 -0.20 8.72
N ALA A 467 -1.00 0.26 9.71
CA ALA A 467 0.26 0.97 9.48
C ALA A 467 1.19 0.15 8.57
N THR A 468 1.39 -1.14 8.86
CA THR A 468 2.31 -2.01 8.14
C THR A 468 1.67 -2.73 6.94
N ALA A 469 0.54 -2.26 6.42
CA ALA A 469 -0.19 -2.97 5.36
C ALA A 469 0.57 -3.11 4.04
N ASN A 470 1.51 -2.19 3.74
CA ASN A 470 2.37 -2.24 2.56
C ASN A 470 3.71 -2.96 2.83
N MET A 471 3.93 -3.50 4.03
CA MET A 471 5.13 -4.24 4.39
C MET A 471 4.83 -5.75 4.43
N PRO A 472 5.50 -6.57 3.60
CA PRO A 472 6.31 -6.25 2.41
C PRO A 472 5.45 -5.82 1.20
N PRO A 473 6.02 -5.19 0.15
CA PRO A 473 7.44 -5.00 -0.15
C PRO A 473 8.08 -3.74 0.46
N ALA A 474 7.30 -2.87 1.11
CA ALA A 474 7.85 -1.74 1.85
C ALA A 474 8.73 -2.23 3.01
N THR A 475 9.78 -1.49 3.32
CA THR A 475 10.78 -1.86 4.32
C THR A 475 10.81 -0.87 5.48
N ALA A 476 11.53 -1.19 6.56
CA ALA A 476 11.58 -0.36 7.76
C ALA A 476 12.08 1.07 7.46
N VAL A 477 13.09 1.22 6.58
CA VAL A 477 13.65 2.53 6.23
C VAL A 477 12.63 3.45 5.54
N ASN A 478 11.69 2.89 4.76
CA ASN A 478 10.62 3.68 4.15
C ASN A 478 9.75 4.34 5.23
N TYR A 479 9.41 3.59 6.29
CA TYR A 479 8.54 4.04 7.37
C TYR A 479 9.23 5.01 8.32
N THR A 480 10.44 4.70 8.78
CA THR A 480 11.20 5.57 9.68
C THR A 480 11.50 6.91 9.02
N SER A 481 11.89 6.90 7.75
CA SER A 481 12.22 8.11 7.00
C SER A 481 10.96 8.93 6.66
N TRP A 482 9.86 8.27 6.27
CA TRP A 482 8.58 8.93 6.04
C TRP A 482 8.08 9.65 7.30
N ALA A 483 8.15 8.98 8.47
CA ALA A 483 7.74 9.59 9.74
C ALA A 483 8.66 10.74 10.15
N ALA A 484 9.98 10.62 9.94
CA ALA A 484 10.93 11.67 10.24
C ALA A 484 10.67 12.93 9.40
N VAL A 485 10.60 12.79 8.08
CA VAL A 485 10.32 13.91 7.16
C VAL A 485 8.94 14.52 7.44
N GLY A 486 7.92 13.67 7.64
CA GLY A 486 6.58 14.11 7.99
C GLY A 486 6.52 14.92 9.28
N THR A 487 7.29 14.52 10.30
CA THR A 487 7.38 15.25 11.57
C THR A 487 8.10 16.60 11.39
N VAL A 488 9.22 16.63 10.66
CA VAL A 488 9.95 17.87 10.37
C VAL A 488 9.04 18.89 9.68
N PHE A 489 8.36 18.51 8.60
CA PHE A 489 7.56 19.46 7.82
C PHE A 489 6.21 19.77 8.46
N ASN A 490 5.46 18.77 8.93
CA ASN A 490 4.10 18.97 9.41
C ASN A 490 3.98 19.33 10.88
N PHE A 491 5.02 19.11 11.70
CA PHE A 491 5.04 19.56 13.09
C PHE A 491 5.96 20.78 13.28
N PHE A 492 7.25 20.64 12.97
CA PHE A 492 8.22 21.72 13.23
C PHE A 492 8.04 22.90 12.26
N VAL A 493 8.12 22.67 10.95
CA VAL A 493 8.01 23.77 9.97
C VAL A 493 6.61 24.39 10.02
N TYR A 494 5.56 23.60 10.22
CA TYR A 494 4.20 24.12 10.43
C TYR A 494 4.11 25.05 11.65
N ARG A 495 4.73 24.69 12.78
CA ARG A 495 4.68 25.49 14.04
C ARG A 495 5.55 26.74 13.99
N TYR A 496 6.79 26.63 13.51
CA TYR A 496 7.76 27.73 13.52
C TYR A 496 7.70 28.63 12.27
N ARG A 497 7.26 28.10 11.12
CA ARG A 497 7.25 28.80 9.82
C ARG A 497 5.94 28.57 9.05
N LYS A 498 4.79 28.69 9.74
CA LYS A 498 3.44 28.46 9.18
C LYS A 498 3.17 29.10 7.82
N LYS A 499 3.55 30.38 7.64
CA LYS A 499 3.34 31.11 6.37
C LYS A 499 4.11 30.49 5.19
N TRP A 500 5.29 29.94 5.45
CA TRP A 500 6.07 29.24 4.45
C TRP A 500 5.44 27.89 4.12
N TRP A 501 5.06 27.12 5.15
CA TRP A 501 4.43 25.81 4.99
C TRP A 501 3.16 25.90 4.14
N GLN A 502 2.24 26.82 4.48
CA GLN A 502 0.97 26.98 3.76
C GLN A 502 1.14 27.34 2.27
N ARG A 503 2.25 27.98 1.90
CA ARG A 503 2.49 28.45 0.53
C ARG A 503 3.30 27.47 -0.31
N TYR A 504 4.33 26.86 0.29
CA TYR A 504 5.36 26.12 -0.45
C TYR A 504 5.40 24.63 -0.16
N ASN A 505 4.83 24.13 0.95
CA ASN A 505 4.96 22.72 1.33
C ASN A 505 4.40 21.76 0.26
N TYR A 506 3.20 22.04 -0.24
CA TYR A 506 2.61 21.24 -1.31
C TYR A 506 3.35 21.36 -2.65
N VAL A 507 3.90 22.55 -2.94
CA VAL A 507 4.71 22.78 -4.14
C VAL A 507 6.06 22.06 -4.04
N LEU A 508 6.66 22.01 -2.85
CA LEU A 508 7.87 21.25 -2.55
C LEU A 508 7.65 19.77 -2.82
N SER A 509 6.58 19.19 -2.28
CA SER A 509 6.22 17.79 -2.56
C SER A 509 6.09 17.52 -4.05
N ALA A 510 5.30 18.34 -4.77
CA ALA A 510 5.10 18.16 -6.20
C ALA A 510 6.42 18.27 -7.00
N GLY A 511 7.31 19.19 -6.63
CA GLY A 511 8.60 19.37 -7.28
C GLY A 511 9.57 18.21 -7.04
N LEU A 512 9.61 17.68 -5.81
CA LEU A 512 10.41 16.51 -5.46
C LEU A 512 9.92 15.25 -6.18
N ASP A 513 8.60 15.02 -6.20
CA ASP A 513 8.01 13.86 -6.89
C ASP A 513 8.25 13.92 -8.40
N ALA A 514 8.06 15.10 -9.01
CA ALA A 514 8.28 15.29 -10.45
C ALA A 514 9.76 15.14 -10.85
N GLY A 515 10.68 15.70 -10.05
CA GLY A 515 12.12 15.63 -10.32
C GLY A 515 12.64 14.18 -10.28
N VAL A 516 12.25 13.42 -9.26
CA VAL A 516 12.57 11.99 -9.15
C VAL A 516 11.97 11.20 -10.32
N ALA A 517 10.69 11.40 -10.64
CA ALA A 517 10.04 10.68 -11.73
C ALA A 517 10.73 10.92 -13.10
N MET A 518 11.05 12.18 -13.42
CA MET A 518 11.73 12.53 -14.67
C MET A 518 13.15 11.95 -14.75
N MET A 519 13.93 12.06 -13.66
CA MET A 519 15.28 11.50 -13.64
C MET A 519 15.25 9.97 -13.64
N GLY A 520 14.30 9.34 -12.95
CA GLY A 520 14.13 7.89 -12.97
C GLY A 520 13.87 7.33 -14.37
N VAL A 521 13.01 7.98 -15.15
CA VAL A 521 12.79 7.62 -16.56
C VAL A 521 14.07 7.81 -17.39
N LEU A 522 14.81 8.91 -17.17
CA LEU A 522 16.05 9.16 -17.89
C LEU A 522 17.12 8.10 -17.56
N LEU A 523 17.34 7.78 -16.28
CA LEU A 523 18.25 6.72 -15.84
C LEU A 523 17.84 5.36 -16.39
N TYR A 524 16.53 5.08 -16.41
CA TYR A 524 16.00 3.84 -16.95
C TYR A 524 16.43 3.63 -18.41
N PHE A 525 16.14 4.60 -19.28
CA PHE A 525 16.46 4.50 -20.70
C PHE A 525 17.95 4.65 -21.01
N ALA A 526 18.69 5.47 -20.26
CA ALA A 526 20.09 5.76 -20.55
C ALA A 526 21.06 4.68 -20.03
N VAL A 527 20.70 4.02 -18.93
CA VAL A 527 21.62 3.19 -18.14
C VAL A 527 21.04 1.81 -17.87
N THR A 528 19.84 1.74 -17.28
CA THR A 528 19.25 0.48 -16.81
C THR A 528 18.94 -0.48 -17.95
N MET A 529 18.35 0.01 -19.05
CA MET A 529 18.05 -0.83 -20.22
C MET A 529 19.31 -1.37 -20.91
N GLU A 530 20.41 -0.61 -20.89
CA GLU A 530 21.71 -1.02 -21.44
C GLU A 530 22.52 -1.89 -20.47
N ASN A 531 21.93 -2.25 -19.32
CA ASN A 531 22.54 -3.04 -18.25
C ASN A 531 23.90 -2.49 -17.78
N LYS A 532 24.07 -1.17 -17.82
CA LYS A 532 25.29 -0.49 -17.37
C LYS A 532 25.21 -0.26 -15.87
N SER A 533 25.96 -1.03 -15.10
CA SER A 533 26.06 -0.84 -13.64
C SER A 533 27.47 -0.40 -13.23
N LEU A 534 27.55 0.37 -12.15
CA LEU A 534 28.80 0.70 -11.48
C LEU A 534 29.00 -0.30 -10.34
N ASN A 535 30.18 -0.90 -10.24
CA ASN A 535 30.53 -1.81 -9.15
C ASN A 535 31.53 -1.14 -8.21
N TRP A 536 31.05 -0.62 -7.08
CA TRP A 536 31.88 -0.07 -6.02
C TRP A 536 31.11 -0.07 -4.68
N TRP A 537 31.73 0.41 -3.60
CA TRP A 537 31.13 0.35 -2.25
C TRP A 537 29.73 0.97 -2.18
N GLY A 538 29.51 2.10 -2.87
CA GLY A 538 28.22 2.80 -2.86
C GLY A 538 27.11 2.11 -3.66
N THR A 539 27.40 1.04 -4.41
CA THR A 539 26.40 0.26 -5.18
C THR A 539 26.14 -1.13 -4.61
N ALA A 540 26.81 -1.51 -3.52
CA ALA A 540 26.67 -2.81 -2.86
C ALA A 540 25.51 -2.88 -1.85
N GLY A 541 24.47 -2.06 -2.02
CA GLY A 541 23.30 -2.04 -1.12
C GLY A 541 23.61 -1.47 0.26
N GLU A 542 22.90 -1.93 1.30
CA GLU A 542 23.01 -1.38 2.66
C GLU A 542 24.14 -1.99 3.53
N HIS A 543 24.85 -3.01 3.02
CA HIS A 543 25.91 -3.75 3.73
C HIS A 543 25.41 -4.46 5.01
N CYS A 544 24.29 -5.16 4.93
CA CYS A 544 23.65 -5.91 6.03
C CYS A 544 23.32 -7.37 5.61
N ASP A 545 24.27 -8.09 5.03
CA ASP A 545 24.01 -9.40 4.41
C ASP A 545 23.53 -10.48 5.39
N LEU A 546 23.85 -10.36 6.68
CA LEU A 546 23.45 -11.30 7.72
C LEU A 546 22.05 -11.02 8.28
N ALA A 547 21.37 -9.94 7.87
CA ALA A 547 20.05 -9.59 8.39
C ALA A 547 18.97 -10.62 8.05
N THR A 548 19.12 -11.33 6.93
CA THR A 548 18.19 -12.38 6.48
C THR A 548 18.46 -13.73 7.14
N CYS A 549 19.56 -13.89 7.87
CA CYS A 549 19.95 -15.18 8.43
C CYS A 549 19.00 -15.66 9.54
N PRO A 550 18.57 -16.93 9.51
CA PRO A 550 17.83 -17.52 10.62
C PRO A 550 18.74 -17.70 11.85
N THR A 551 18.12 -17.77 13.03
CA THR A 551 18.84 -17.88 14.33
C THR A 551 18.55 -19.18 15.07
N ALA A 552 17.80 -20.10 14.46
CA ALA A 552 17.54 -21.42 15.03
C ALA A 552 18.74 -22.36 14.85
N LYS A 553 19.01 -23.16 15.88
CA LYS A 553 20.08 -24.17 15.85
C LYS A 553 19.78 -25.26 14.82
N GLY A 554 20.80 -25.65 14.05
CA GLY A 554 20.70 -26.70 13.05
C GLY A 554 20.02 -26.33 11.72
N VAL A 555 19.61 -25.07 11.55
CA VAL A 555 19.15 -24.56 10.25
C VAL A 555 20.36 -24.08 9.45
N ILE A 556 20.61 -24.68 8.30
CA ILE A 556 21.73 -24.35 7.42
C ILE A 556 21.17 -23.57 6.24
N VAL A 557 21.63 -22.33 6.07
CA VAL A 557 21.32 -21.47 4.93
C VAL A 557 22.66 -20.96 4.38
N ASP A 558 22.82 -21.01 3.06
CA ASP A 558 24.06 -20.57 2.41
C ASP A 558 24.35 -19.10 2.74
N GLY A 559 25.60 -18.80 3.11
CA GLY A 559 26.04 -17.45 3.51
C GLY A 559 25.76 -17.07 4.97
N CYS A 560 25.07 -17.91 5.74
CA CYS A 560 24.75 -17.65 7.14
C CYS A 560 25.61 -18.48 8.13
N PRO A 561 25.94 -17.94 9.31
CA PRO A 561 26.62 -18.71 10.35
C PRO A 561 25.68 -19.77 10.92
N VAL A 562 26.22 -20.96 11.20
CA VAL A 562 25.47 -22.06 11.83
C VAL A 562 25.51 -21.87 13.36
N PHE A 563 24.33 -21.94 14.00
CA PHE A 563 24.13 -21.71 15.44
C PHE A 563 23.99 -22.98 16.28
#